data_AF-A0A7Y3UMR8-F1
#
_entry.id   AF-A0A7Y3UMR8-F1
#
_cell.length_a   1.000
_cell.length_b   1.000
_cell.length_c   1.000
_cell.angle_alpha   90.00
_cell.angle_beta   90.00
_cell.angle_gamma   90.00
#
_symmetry.space_group_name_H-M   'P 1'
#
loop_
_entity.id
_entity.type
_entity.pdbx_description
1 polymer ?
#
loop_
_entity_poly.entity_id
_entity_poly.type
_entity_poly.pdbx_seq_one_letter_code
_entity_poly.pdbx_strand_id
1 'polypeptide(L)'
;MEELLRWPNPDNILQSIIDKIRRQQPRILTFVRHPGVPCHNNFAEYLIRIEVLKRKISGGSKSEEGAKAYAVLLSISTTCKLRKIPFLRFIRESLKHYIRTGKPLLLKEFVEVETLKKTV
;
A
#
# COMPACT_ATOMS: atom_id res chain seq x y z
N MET A 1 4.33 6.56 28.81
CA MET A 1 5.22 6.49 27.62
C MET A 1 6.51 7.27 27.81
N GLU A 2 6.44 8.50 28.33
CA GLU A 2 7.64 9.29 28.65
C GLU A 2 8.52 8.65 29.73
N GLU A 3 7.90 7.98 30.72
CA GLU A 3 8.60 7.20 31.74
C GLU A 3 9.46 6.08 31.13
N LEU A 4 8.90 5.31 30.17
CA LEU A 4 9.62 4.27 29.47
C LEU A 4 10.81 4.81 28.65
N LEU A 5 10.67 6.00 28.07
CA LEU A 5 11.76 6.64 27.31
C LEU A 5 12.91 7.15 28.18
N ARG A 6 12.65 7.33 29.49
CA ARG A 6 13.62 7.77 30.52
C ARG A 6 14.06 6.62 31.43
N TRP A 7 13.79 5.37 31.03
CA TRP A 7 14.07 4.21 31.87
C TRP A 7 15.55 4.14 32.25
N PRO A 8 15.90 4.07 33.54
CA PRO A 8 17.30 4.06 33.98
C PRO A 8 17.94 2.68 33.72
N ASN A 9 19.19 2.68 33.29
CA ASN A 9 20.03 1.49 33.10
C ASN A 9 19.33 0.32 32.36
N PRO A 10 18.83 0.55 31.13
CA PRO A 10 18.22 -0.52 30.36
C PRO A 10 19.28 -1.54 29.92
N ASP A 11 18.91 -2.82 29.94
CA ASP A 11 19.68 -3.84 29.25
C ASP A 11 19.63 -3.63 27.71
N ASN A 12 20.42 -4.39 26.96
CA ASN A 12 20.52 -4.25 25.51
C ASN A 12 19.17 -4.46 24.79
N ILE A 13 18.29 -5.32 25.31
CA ILE A 13 16.99 -5.61 24.71
C ILE A 13 16.06 -4.42 24.93
N LEU A 14 15.98 -3.94 26.17
CA LEU A 14 15.15 -2.80 26.54
C LEU A 14 15.63 -1.53 25.85
N GLN A 15 16.94 -1.31 25.72
CA GLN A 15 17.50 -0.18 24.98
C GLN A 15 17.04 -0.20 23.51
N SER A 16 17.09 -1.36 22.84
CA SER A 16 16.59 -1.52 21.46
C SER A 16 15.10 -1.21 21.33
N ILE A 17 14.29 -1.62 22.31
CA ILE A 17 12.86 -1.32 22.37
C ILE A 17 12.63 0.18 22.56
N ILE A 18 13.33 0.81 23.51
CA ILE A 18 13.25 2.27 23.76
C ILE A 18 13.58 3.05 22.50
N ASP A 19 14.64 2.66 21.77
CA ASP A 19 15.03 3.35 20.53
C ASP A 19 14.00 3.18 19.41
N LYS A 20 13.40 1.97 19.28
CA LYS A 20 12.28 1.75 18.35
C LYS A 20 11.09 2.64 18.72
N ILE A 21 10.74 2.68 20.01
CA ILE A 21 9.63 3.49 20.50
C ILE A 21 9.89 4.98 20.26
N ARG A 22 11.09 5.48 20.55
CA ARG A 22 11.48 6.88 20.31
C ARG A 22 11.31 7.26 18.84
N ARG A 23 11.75 6.42 17.90
CA ARG A 23 11.57 6.63 16.45
C ARG A 23 10.12 6.60 15.99
N GLN A 24 9.24 5.89 16.70
CA GLN A 24 7.84 5.72 16.34
C GLN A 24 6.90 6.61 17.18
N GLN A 25 7.38 7.27 18.22
CA GLN A 25 6.59 8.09 19.16
C GLN A 25 5.61 9.05 18.48
N PRO A 26 5.97 9.76 17.38
CA PRO A 26 5.04 10.68 16.73
C PRO A 26 3.78 10.02 16.17
N ARG A 27 3.80 8.69 15.95
CA ARG A 27 2.77 7.95 15.20
C ARG A 27 2.28 6.66 15.86
N ILE A 28 2.97 6.14 16.87
CA ILE A 28 2.65 4.87 17.52
C ILE A 28 1.29 4.87 18.25
N LEU A 29 0.82 6.04 18.71
CA LEU A 29 -0.49 6.22 19.36
C LEU A 29 -1.50 6.99 18.48
N THR A 30 -1.33 6.99 17.16
CA THR A 30 -2.24 7.69 16.23
C THR A 30 -3.71 7.27 16.46
N PHE A 31 -3.95 5.99 16.75
CA PHE A 31 -5.30 5.46 17.02
C PHE A 31 -5.99 6.07 18.25
N VAL A 32 -5.24 6.62 19.20
CA VAL A 32 -5.80 7.31 20.37
C VAL A 32 -6.36 8.68 19.99
N ARG A 33 -5.74 9.36 19.02
CA ARG A 33 -6.10 10.73 18.59
C ARG A 33 -7.11 10.76 17.45
N HIS A 34 -7.16 9.69 16.65
CA HIS A 34 -7.97 9.62 15.44
C HIS A 34 -8.91 8.43 15.48
N PRO A 35 -10.21 8.64 15.80
CA PRO A 35 -11.23 7.61 15.72
C PRO A 35 -11.25 6.95 14.34
N GLY A 36 -11.35 5.62 14.31
CA GLY A 36 -11.35 4.82 13.07
C GLY A 36 -9.97 4.37 12.57
N VAL A 37 -8.87 4.86 13.17
CA VAL A 37 -7.53 4.30 12.91
C VAL A 37 -7.32 3.05 13.78
N PRO A 38 -7.00 1.88 13.19
CA PRO A 38 -6.74 0.68 13.99
C PRO A 38 -5.48 0.81 14.87
N CYS A 39 -5.45 0.12 16.01
CA CYS A 39 -4.27 0.03 16.88
C CYS A 39 -3.16 -0.89 16.34
N HIS A 40 -3.42 -1.58 15.21
CA HIS A 40 -2.51 -2.53 14.58
C HIS A 40 -2.21 -2.14 13.12
N ASN A 41 -1.08 -2.62 12.59
CA ASN A 41 -0.64 -2.32 11.22
C ASN A 41 -0.98 -3.43 10.19
N ASN A 42 -1.86 -4.37 10.56
CA ASN A 42 -2.17 -5.56 9.75
C ASN A 42 -2.51 -5.24 8.29
N PHE A 43 -3.23 -4.14 8.05
CA PHE A 43 -3.58 -3.71 6.69
C PHE A 43 -2.33 -3.42 5.85
N ALA A 44 -1.41 -2.57 6.33
CA ALA A 44 -0.20 -2.25 5.58
C ALA A 44 0.73 -3.46 5.44
N GLU A 45 0.85 -4.27 6.50
CA GLU A 45 1.64 -5.51 6.46
C GLU A 45 1.13 -6.49 5.40
N TYR A 46 -0.19 -6.67 5.32
CA TYR A 46 -0.82 -7.51 4.29
C TYR A 46 -0.52 -6.99 2.88
N LEU A 47 -0.59 -5.68 2.65
CA LEU A 47 -0.29 -5.09 1.34
C LEU A 47 1.18 -5.31 0.94
N ILE A 48 2.12 -5.08 1.85
CA ILE A 48 3.56 -5.27 1.59
C ILE A 48 3.90 -6.76 1.39
N ARG A 49 3.21 -7.65 2.10
CA ARG A 49 3.45 -9.10 2.02
C ARG A 49 3.31 -9.65 0.60
N ILE A 50 2.42 -9.09 -0.22
CA ILE A 50 2.23 -9.52 -1.62
C ILE A 50 3.55 -9.40 -2.40
N GLU A 51 4.24 -8.26 -2.26
CA GLU A 51 5.51 -8.00 -2.95
C GLU A 51 6.65 -8.88 -2.40
N VAL A 52 6.70 -9.06 -1.08
CA VAL A 52 7.71 -9.92 -0.41
C VAL A 52 7.57 -11.37 -0.87
N LEU A 53 6.34 -11.91 -0.90
CA LEU A 53 6.08 -13.26 -1.38
C LEU A 53 6.44 -13.41 -2.85
N LYS A 54 6.08 -12.44 -3.70
CA LYS A 54 6.49 -12.45 -5.12
C LYS A 54 8.00 -12.52 -5.25
N ARG A 55 8.75 -11.69 -4.52
CA ARG A 55 10.23 -11.70 -4.57
C ARG A 55 10.80 -13.03 -4.09
N LYS A 56 10.24 -13.59 -3.02
CA LYS A 56 10.65 -14.90 -2.49
C LYS A 56 10.47 -16.03 -3.51
N ILE A 57 9.36 -16.02 -4.24
CA ILE A 57 9.03 -17.07 -5.22
C ILE A 57 9.75 -16.86 -6.55
N SER A 58 9.78 -15.63 -7.07
CA SER A 58 10.31 -15.33 -8.41
C SER A 58 11.79 -14.93 -8.44
N GLY A 59 12.45 -14.80 -7.29
CA GLY A 59 13.79 -14.22 -7.18
C GLY A 59 13.86 -12.72 -7.50
N GLY A 60 12.72 -12.02 -7.45
CA GLY A 60 12.64 -10.58 -7.72
C GLY A 60 12.63 -10.20 -9.21
N SER A 61 12.92 -8.93 -9.51
CA SER A 61 13.10 -8.43 -10.88
C SER A 61 14.60 -8.35 -11.20
N LYS A 62 14.99 -8.63 -12.45
CA LYS A 62 16.41 -8.65 -12.87
C LYS A 62 16.97 -7.29 -13.29
N SER A 63 16.09 -6.29 -13.46
CA SER A 63 16.46 -4.90 -13.76
C SER A 63 15.65 -3.94 -12.92
N GLU A 64 16.14 -2.71 -12.79
CA GLU A 64 15.47 -1.63 -12.07
C GLU A 64 14.14 -1.25 -12.76
N GLU A 65 14.13 -1.21 -14.09
CA GLU A 65 12.94 -0.90 -14.88
C GLU A 65 11.85 -1.95 -14.65
N GLY A 66 12.22 -3.24 -14.62
CA GLY A 66 11.29 -4.32 -14.32
C GLY A 66 10.78 -4.29 -12.87
N ALA A 67 11.60 -3.86 -11.91
CA ALA A 67 11.18 -3.65 -10.54
C ALA A 67 10.16 -2.49 -10.45
N LYS A 68 10.44 -1.37 -11.12
CA LYS A 68 9.58 -0.19 -11.18
C LYS A 68 8.25 -0.49 -11.86
N ALA A 69 8.27 -1.18 -13.00
CA ALA A 69 7.06 -1.58 -13.72
C ALA A 69 6.16 -2.48 -12.85
N TYR A 70 6.76 -3.47 -12.16
CA TYR A 70 6.02 -4.33 -11.24
C TYR A 70 5.43 -3.55 -10.06
N ALA A 71 6.18 -2.64 -9.45
CA ALA A 71 5.70 -1.81 -8.35
C ALA A 71 4.50 -0.94 -8.76
N VAL A 72 4.55 -0.35 -9.97
CA VAL A 72 3.43 0.42 -10.52
C VAL A 72 2.19 -0.45 -10.73
N LEU A 73 2.34 -1.62 -11.37
CA LEU A 73 1.23 -2.55 -11.60
C LEU A 73 0.64 -3.11 -10.30
N LEU A 74 1.49 -3.39 -9.31
CA LEU A 74 1.06 -3.83 -7.99
C LEU A 74 0.25 -2.74 -7.28
N SER A 75 0.69 -1.47 -7.36
CA SER A 75 -0.03 -0.32 -6.79
C SER A 75 -1.42 -0.15 -7.43
N ILE A 76 -1.50 -0.23 -8.75
CA ILE A 76 -2.77 -0.14 -9.50
C ILE A 76 -3.68 -1.32 -9.14
N SER A 77 -3.18 -2.55 -9.21
CA SER A 77 -3.98 -3.75 -8.91
C SER A 77 -4.49 -3.78 -7.47
N THR A 78 -3.67 -3.35 -6.51
CA THR A 78 -4.05 -3.21 -5.11
C THR A 78 -5.16 -2.18 -4.95
N THR A 79 -5.03 -1.01 -5.58
CA THR A 79 -6.08 0.03 -5.56
C THR A 79 -7.39 -0.49 -6.17
N CYS A 80 -7.31 -1.19 -7.30
CA CYS A 80 -8.47 -1.84 -7.90
C CYS A 80 -9.13 -2.83 -6.95
N LYS A 81 -8.35 -3.70 -6.29
CA LYS A 81 -8.86 -4.68 -5.32
C LYS A 81 -9.57 -4.00 -4.15
N LEU A 82 -8.97 -2.97 -3.55
CA LEU A 82 -9.55 -2.21 -2.44
C LEU A 82 -10.85 -1.50 -2.83
N ARG A 83 -10.95 -1.04 -4.08
CA ARG A 83 -12.15 -0.37 -4.61
C ARG A 83 -13.15 -1.32 -5.29
N LYS A 84 -12.92 -2.65 -5.23
CA LYS A 84 -13.74 -3.67 -5.89
C LYS A 84 -13.88 -3.47 -7.42
N ILE A 85 -12.83 -2.95 -8.05
CA ILE A 85 -12.73 -2.74 -9.50
C ILE A 85 -12.04 -3.95 -10.15
N PRO A 86 -12.58 -4.53 -11.24
CA PRO A 86 -11.93 -5.62 -11.95
C PRO A 86 -10.65 -5.14 -12.66
N PHE A 87 -9.48 -5.45 -12.08
CA PHE A 87 -8.17 -4.97 -12.52
C PHE A 87 -7.89 -5.21 -14.01
N LEU A 88 -8.07 -6.44 -14.50
CA LEU A 88 -7.78 -6.78 -15.91
C LEU A 88 -8.67 -5.99 -16.88
N ARG A 89 -9.93 -5.78 -16.53
CA ARG A 89 -10.85 -4.96 -17.33
C ARG A 89 -10.40 -3.51 -17.33
N PHE A 90 -10.06 -2.94 -16.17
CA PHE A 90 -9.55 -1.58 -16.07
C PHE A 90 -8.29 -1.38 -16.93
N ILE A 91 -7.29 -2.25 -16.79
CA ILE A 91 -6.05 -2.14 -17.59
C ILE A 91 -6.34 -2.23 -19.09
N ARG A 92 -7.20 -3.16 -19.51
CA ARG A 92 -7.58 -3.29 -20.92
C ARG A 92 -8.22 -2.01 -21.47
N GLU A 93 -9.17 -1.43 -20.74
CA GLU A 93 -9.83 -0.20 -21.18
C GLU A 93 -8.89 1.02 -21.10
N SER A 94 -8.00 1.08 -20.11
CA SER A 94 -6.96 2.11 -20.03
C SER A 94 -5.97 2.04 -21.18
N LEU A 95 -5.54 0.84 -21.59
CA LEU A 95 -4.66 0.66 -22.75
C LEU A 95 -5.35 1.08 -24.04
N LYS A 96 -6.61 0.67 -24.24
CA LYS A 96 -7.43 1.11 -25.37
C LYS A 96 -7.62 2.63 -25.43
N HIS A 97 -7.76 3.28 -24.27
CA HIS A 97 -7.87 4.74 -24.19
C HIS A 97 -6.53 5.42 -24.52
N TYR A 98 -5.42 4.88 -24.00
CA TYR A 98 -4.07 5.35 -24.28
C TYR A 98 -3.72 5.30 -25.76
N ILE A 99 -4.01 4.19 -26.44
CA ILE A 99 -3.75 4.05 -27.88
C ILE A 99 -4.45 5.15 -28.70
N ARG A 100 -5.63 5.60 -28.27
CA ARG A 100 -6.41 6.62 -28.99
C ARG A 100 -6.06 8.05 -28.63
N THR A 101 -5.66 8.30 -27.38
CA THR A 101 -5.56 9.67 -26.83
C THR A 101 -4.15 10.06 -26.39
N GLY A 102 -3.22 9.10 -26.34
CA GLY A 102 -1.91 9.26 -25.73
C GLY A 102 -1.93 9.36 -24.20
N LYS A 103 -3.08 9.21 -23.54
CA LYS A 103 -3.23 9.31 -22.08
C LYS A 103 -3.92 8.07 -21.50
N PRO A 104 -3.50 7.55 -20.33
CA PRO A 104 -4.17 6.43 -19.70
C PRO A 104 -5.53 6.86 -19.13
N LEU A 105 -6.49 5.94 -19.11
CA LEU A 105 -7.79 6.16 -18.47
C LEU A 105 -7.61 6.19 -16.95
N LEU A 106 -8.16 7.20 -16.28
CA LEU A 106 -8.11 7.27 -14.82
C LEU A 106 -9.12 6.30 -14.19
N LEU A 107 -8.79 5.80 -13.00
CA LEU A 107 -9.68 4.91 -12.26
C LEU A 107 -11.06 5.54 -11.97
N LYS A 108 -11.11 6.86 -11.72
CA LYS A 108 -12.37 7.59 -11.49
C LYS A 108 -13.27 7.56 -12.73
N GLU A 109 -12.68 7.83 -13.89
CA GLU A 109 -13.38 7.88 -15.19
C GLU A 109 -13.88 6.49 -15.58
N PHE A 110 -13.08 5.46 -15.31
CA PHE A 110 -13.50 4.08 -15.50
C PHE A 110 -14.74 3.73 -14.66
N VAL A 111 -14.75 4.11 -13.38
CA VAL A 111 -15.89 3.83 -12.48
C VAL A 111 -17.13 4.60 -12.90
N GLU A 112 -17.00 5.86 -13.29
CA GLU A 112 -18.11 6.67 -13.82
C GLU A 112 -18.76 6.01 -15.05
N VAL A 113 -17.94 5.63 -16.05
CA VAL A 113 -18.42 4.94 -17.27
C VAL A 113 -19.08 3.60 -16.94
N GLU A 114 -18.52 2.83 -16.02
CA GLU A 114 -19.09 1.54 -15.61
C GLU A 114 -20.39 1.66 -14.82
N THR A 115 -20.57 2.77 -14.09
CA THR A 115 -21.79 3.04 -13.33
C THR A 115 -22.92 3.44 -14.28
N LEU A 116 -22.64 4.32 -15.24
CA LEU A 116 -23.59 4.72 -16.29
C LEU A 116 -24.10 3.52 -17.10
N LYS A 117 -23.23 2.57 -17.44
CA LYS A 117 -23.60 1.33 -18.16
C LYS A 117 -24.51 0.38 -17.39
N LYS A 118 -24.62 0.51 -16.07
CA LYS A 118 -25.49 -0.34 -15.23
C LYS A 118 -26.86 0.27 -14.96
N THR A 119 -27.01 1.57 -15.22
CA THR A 119 -28.25 2.32 -14.99
C THR A 119 -29.14 2.38 -16.24
N VAL A 120 -28.60 2.01 -17.40
CA VAL A 120 -29.30 1.86 -18.68
C VAL A 120 -29.47 0.37 -18.96
#